data_AF-A0A1B6EWU3-F1
#
_entry.id   AF-A0A1B6EWU3-F1
#
_cell.length_a   1.000
_cell.length_b   1.000
_cell.length_c   1.000
_cell.angle_alpha   90.00
_cell.angle_beta   90.00
_cell.angle_gamma   90.00
#
_symmetry.space_group_name_H-M   'P 1'
#
loop_
_entity.id
_entity.type
_entity.pdbx_description
1 polymer ?
#
loop_
_entity_poly.entity_id
_entity_poly.type
_entity_poly.pdbx_seq_one_letter_code
_entity_poly.pdbx_strand_id
1 'polypeptide(L)'
;LIRQRNKKPKHTLTDQTAMQMKIEFLKAQDLYNTTGSENYKRTAAQFKKEYDLRLKQLRRQDHIDAISKADNKSKALWQIINSERNSKEEKTLPSSLDINGQEIKNPRLIADHLNTFFINVADETLQLSGQLDEQKILPAENLNIPTLIL
;
A
#
# COMPACT_ATOMS: atom_id res chain seq x y z
N LEU A 1 26.40 -18.80 11.06
CA LEU A 1 26.50 -17.54 11.85
C LEU A 1 25.40 -16.58 11.42
N ILE A 2 24.30 -16.52 12.17
CA ILE A 2 23.18 -15.59 11.88
C ILE A 2 23.60 -14.20 12.36
N ARG A 3 23.84 -13.26 11.43
CA ARG A 3 24.13 -11.86 11.77
C ARG A 3 22.86 -11.20 12.30
N GLN A 4 22.76 -11.06 13.62
CA GLN A 4 21.74 -10.24 14.25
C GLN A 4 22.00 -8.77 13.89
N ARG A 5 21.07 -8.17 13.13
CA ARG A 5 21.16 -6.77 12.70
C ARG A 5 20.57 -5.90 13.81
N ASN A 6 21.42 -5.32 14.65
CA ASN A 6 21.00 -4.33 15.65
C ASN A 6 20.33 -3.15 14.93
N LYS A 7 19.01 -3.03 15.10
CA LYS A 7 18.23 -1.90 14.57
C LYS A 7 18.57 -0.68 15.43
N LYS A 8 19.30 0.29 14.87
CA LYS A 8 19.52 1.57 15.53
C LYS A 8 18.18 2.29 15.71
N PRO A 9 17.93 2.94 16.86
CA PRO A 9 16.74 3.74 17.05
C PRO A 9 16.70 4.87 16.01
N LYS A 10 15.51 5.15 15.46
CA LYS A 10 15.35 6.21 14.47
C LYS A 10 15.43 7.57 15.17
N HIS A 11 16.38 8.41 14.75
CA HIS A 11 16.60 9.76 15.29
C HIS A 11 15.37 10.68 15.14
N THR A 12 14.48 10.40 14.19
CA THR A 12 13.15 11.05 14.07
C THR A 12 12.25 10.89 15.30
N LEU A 13 12.48 9.92 16.18
CA LEU A 13 11.66 9.71 17.38
C LEU A 13 12.09 10.57 18.58
N THR A 14 13.25 11.25 18.50
CA THR A 14 13.86 11.97 19.64
C THR A 14 13.86 13.50 19.48
N ASP A 15 13.42 14.04 18.34
CA ASP A 15 13.37 15.50 18.11
C ASP A 15 12.19 16.13 18.86
N GLN A 16 12.51 16.91 19.90
CA GLN A 16 11.50 17.57 20.76
C GLN A 16 10.60 18.53 19.97
N THR A 17 11.16 19.24 18.98
CA THR A 17 10.40 20.16 18.13
C THR A 17 9.37 19.41 17.28
N ALA A 18 9.74 18.30 16.65
CA ALA A 18 8.82 17.46 15.89
C ALA A 18 7.73 16.84 16.78
N MET A 19 8.06 16.48 18.03
CA MET A 19 7.06 16.00 19.00
C MET A 19 6.06 17.10 19.35
N GLN A 20 6.52 18.32 19.58
CA GLN A 20 5.65 19.46 19.85
C GLN A 20 4.73 19.77 18.66
N MET A 21 5.26 19.81 17.44
CA MET A 21 4.47 20.02 16.21
C MET A 21 3.41 18.93 16.02
N LYS A 22 3.74 17.67 16.37
CA LYS A 22 2.77 16.56 16.35
C LYS A 22 1.64 16.80 17.36
N ILE A 23 1.96 17.24 18.58
CA ILE A 23 0.96 17.53 19.60
C ILE A 23 0.02 18.64 19.14
N GLU A 24 0.55 19.72 18.55
CA GLU A 24 -0.24 20.84 18.05
C GLU A 24 -1.16 20.44 16.90
N PHE A 25 -0.64 19.66 15.95
CA PHE A 25 -1.44 19.07 14.88
C PHE A 25 -2.60 18.24 15.43
N LEU A 26 -2.33 17.32 16.37
CA LEU A 26 -3.36 16.46 16.95
C LEU A 26 -4.42 17.27 17.69
N LYS A 27 -4.02 18.27 18.49
CA LYS A 27 -4.97 19.17 19.17
C LYS A 27 -5.90 19.89 18.19
N ALA A 28 -5.35 20.45 17.11
CA ALA A 28 -6.16 21.13 16.10
C ALA A 28 -7.10 20.15 15.36
N GLN A 29 -6.62 18.94 15.09
CA GLN A 29 -7.41 17.88 14.46
C GLN A 29 -8.58 17.44 15.36
N ASP A 30 -8.33 17.25 16.66
CA ASP A 30 -9.35 16.85 17.62
C ASP A 30 -10.42 17.94 17.80
N LEU A 31 -10.00 19.21 17.83
CA LEU A 31 -10.93 20.35 17.83
C LEU A 31 -11.79 20.38 16.57
N TYR A 32 -11.22 20.13 15.39
CA TYR A 32 -12.01 20.01 14.16
C TYR A 32 -12.98 18.83 14.23
N ASN A 33 -12.53 17.65 14.66
CA ASN A 33 -13.37 16.46 14.77
C ASN A 33 -14.54 16.67 15.74
N THR A 34 -14.34 17.44 16.82
CA THR A 34 -15.35 17.71 17.83
C THR A 34 -16.32 18.82 17.42
N THR A 35 -15.82 19.88 16.77
CA THR A 35 -16.62 21.10 16.49
C THR A 35 -17.12 21.22 15.06
N GLY A 36 -16.51 20.50 14.11
CA GLY A 36 -16.77 20.65 12.67
C GLY A 36 -16.32 22.00 12.07
N SER A 37 -15.61 22.85 12.83
CA SER A 37 -15.24 24.19 12.36
C SER A 37 -14.17 24.16 11.27
N GLU A 38 -14.46 24.75 10.11
CA GLU A 38 -13.51 24.88 9.00
C GLU A 38 -12.23 25.66 9.37
N ASN A 39 -12.27 26.51 10.40
CA ASN A 39 -11.07 27.18 10.88
C ASN A 39 -10.07 26.18 11.47
N TYR A 40 -10.52 25.27 12.34
CA TYR A 40 -9.65 24.23 12.91
C TYR A 40 -9.15 23.25 11.85
N LYS A 41 -9.94 22.99 10.81
CA LYS A 41 -9.50 22.18 9.65
C LYS A 41 -8.31 22.82 8.93
N ARG A 42 -8.36 24.13 8.65
CA ARG A 42 -7.24 24.84 8.01
C ARG A 42 -6.00 24.83 8.91
N THR A 43 -6.18 25.08 10.20
CA THR A 43 -5.09 25.05 11.18
C THR A 43 -4.46 23.65 11.28
N ALA A 44 -5.27 22.60 11.36
CA ALA A 44 -4.78 21.22 11.38
C ALA A 44 -4.00 20.87 10.10
N ALA A 45 -4.50 21.29 8.92
CA ALA A 45 -3.80 21.10 7.66
C ALA A 45 -2.44 21.82 7.63
N GLN A 46 -2.37 23.05 8.17
CA GLN A 46 -1.12 23.80 8.27
C GLN A 46 -0.13 23.11 9.22
N PHE A 47 -0.55 22.76 10.44
CA PHE A 47 0.33 22.10 11.41
C PHE A 47 0.80 20.73 10.91
N LYS A 48 -0.05 19.98 10.21
CA LYS A 48 0.34 18.74 9.56
C LYS A 48 1.44 18.97 8.53
N LYS A 49 1.29 20.00 7.69
CA LYS A 49 2.29 20.35 6.67
C LYS A 49 3.63 20.71 7.30
N GLU A 50 3.63 21.52 8.35
CA GLU A 50 4.84 21.93 9.07
C GLU A 50 5.53 20.73 9.73
N TYR A 51 4.76 19.86 10.38
CA TYR A 51 5.25 18.61 10.95
C TYR A 51 5.87 17.69 9.90
N ASP A 52 5.18 17.46 8.78
CA ASP A 52 5.68 16.61 7.68
C ASP A 52 6.99 17.18 7.08
N LEU A 53 7.07 18.51 6.96
CA LEU A 53 8.28 19.19 6.48
C LEU A 53 9.45 19.00 7.47
N ARG A 54 9.20 19.13 8.77
CA ARG A 54 10.20 18.88 9.81
C ARG A 54 10.71 17.44 9.77
N LEU A 55 9.82 16.46 9.64
CA LEU A 55 10.23 15.05 9.50
C LEU A 55 11.08 14.83 8.25
N LYS A 56 10.73 15.45 7.12
CA LYS A 56 11.52 15.37 5.88
C LYS A 56 12.91 16.01 6.05
N GLN A 57 13.02 17.07 6.83
CA GLN A 57 14.30 17.70 7.15
C GLN A 57 15.15 16.79 8.03
N LEU A 58 14.58 16.22 9.10
CA LEU A 58 15.29 15.30 9.99
C LEU A 58 15.83 14.08 9.24
N ARG A 59 15.02 13.44 8.39
CA ARG A 59 15.48 12.30 7.57
C ARG A 59 16.65 12.68 6.65
N ARG A 60 16.61 13.88 6.06
CA ARG A 60 17.72 14.39 5.24
C ARG A 60 18.98 14.59 6.07
N GLN A 61 18.86 15.15 7.27
CA GLN A 61 19.98 15.33 8.17
C GLN A 61 20.56 13.99 8.61
N ASP A 62 19.71 13.02 8.97
CA ASP A 62 20.13 11.66 9.33
C ASP A 62 20.94 11.00 8.22
N HIS A 63 20.51 11.16 6.96
CA HIS A 63 21.22 10.63 5.79
C HIS A 63 22.57 11.33 5.58
N ILE A 64 22.62 12.66 5.69
CA ILE A 64 23.86 13.44 5.58
C ILE A 64 24.86 13.02 6.66
N ASP A 65 24.41 12.90 7.90
CA ASP A 65 25.21 12.46 9.03
C ASP A 65 25.70 11.02 8.87
N ALA A 66 24.85 10.12 8.39
CA ALA A 66 25.22 8.73 8.15
C ALA A 66 26.29 8.59 7.08
N ILE A 67 26.22 9.39 6.00
CA ILE A 67 27.24 9.38 4.94
C ILE A 67 28.54 10.04 5.42
N SER A 68 28.46 11.16 6.15
CA SER A 68 29.65 11.90 6.60
C SER A 68 30.47 11.12 7.62
N LYS A 69 29.80 10.38 8.52
CA LYS A 69 30.43 9.56 9.58
C LYS A 69 30.84 8.15 9.11
N ALA A 70 30.53 7.76 7.87
CA ALA A 70 30.82 6.41 7.37
C ALA A 70 32.25 6.28 6.83
N ASP A 71 32.95 5.21 7.26
CA ASP A 71 34.26 4.84 6.72
C ASP A 71 34.22 4.57 5.20
N ASN A 72 33.11 3.96 4.73
CA ASN A 72 32.87 3.72 3.31
C ASN A 72 31.59 4.44 2.85
N LYS A 73 31.79 5.64 2.29
CA LYS A 73 30.73 6.54 1.84
C LYS A 73 29.88 5.93 0.72
N SER A 74 30.51 5.27 -0.26
CA SER A 74 29.79 4.63 -1.37
C SER A 74 28.86 3.53 -0.88
N LYS A 75 29.32 2.71 0.06
CA LYS A 75 28.50 1.66 0.68
C LYS A 75 27.36 2.24 1.51
N ALA A 76 27.61 3.30 2.28
CA ALA A 76 26.58 3.99 3.05
C ALA A 76 25.49 4.58 2.13
N LEU A 77 25.88 5.20 1.02
CA LEU A 77 24.96 5.75 0.03
C LEU A 77 24.08 4.64 -0.58
N TRP A 78 24.68 3.53 -1.00
CA TRP A 78 23.93 2.38 -1.52
C TRP A 78 22.95 1.79 -0.50
N GLN A 79 23.33 1.75 0.78
CA GLN A 79 22.43 1.30 1.84
C GLN A 79 21.23 2.24 2.00
N ILE A 80 21.43 3.56 1.93
CA ILE A 80 20.35 4.54 1.97
C ILE A 80 19.42 4.36 0.76
N ILE A 81 19.96 4.32 -0.46
CA ILE A 81 19.17 4.10 -1.69
C ILE A 81 18.34 2.82 -1.58
N ASN A 82 18.94 1.71 -1.16
CA ASN A 82 18.23 0.45 -1.02
C ASN A 82 17.14 0.51 0.08
N SER A 83 17.34 1.29 1.13
CA SER A 83 16.35 1.46 2.20
C SER A 83 15.14 2.30 1.78
N GLU A 84 15.30 3.21 0.82
CA GLU A 84 14.22 4.02 0.26
C GLU A 84 13.48 3.27 -0.87
N ARG A 85 14.17 2.40 -1.63
CA ARG A 85 13.58 1.64 -2.74
C ARG A 85 12.77 0.42 -2.31
N ASN A 86 13.19 -0.29 -1.27
CA ASN A 86 12.48 -1.48 -0.82
C ASN A 86 11.30 -1.05 0.06
N SER A 87 10.06 -1.28 -0.40
CA SER A 87 8.93 -1.31 0.52
C SER A 87 9.25 -2.31 1.63
N LYS A 88 8.97 -1.95 2.89
CA LYS A 88 9.10 -2.88 4.02
C LYS A 88 7.99 -3.94 4.02
N GLU A 89 7.42 -4.20 2.87
CA GLU A 89 6.61 -5.39 2.67
C GLU A 89 7.61 -6.53 2.72
N GLU A 90 7.70 -7.16 3.89
CA GLU A 90 7.93 -8.59 3.88
C GLU A 90 6.92 -9.14 2.88
N LYS A 91 7.40 -9.59 1.72
CA LYS A 91 6.58 -10.34 0.79
C LYS A 91 6.21 -11.61 1.53
N THR A 92 5.19 -11.54 2.37
CA THR A 92 4.54 -12.69 2.95
C THR A 92 3.88 -13.36 1.78
N LEU A 93 4.59 -14.30 1.17
CA LEU A 93 3.97 -15.20 0.21
C LEU A 93 2.74 -15.81 0.90
N PRO A 94 1.58 -15.85 0.24
CA PRO A 94 0.42 -16.51 0.81
C PRO A 94 0.80 -17.94 1.19
N SER A 95 0.72 -18.24 2.48
CA SER A 95 1.13 -19.53 3.06
C SER A 95 -0.04 -20.48 3.30
N SER A 96 -1.26 -19.98 3.09
CA SER A 96 -2.48 -20.75 3.15
C SER A 96 -3.50 -20.26 2.11
N LEU A 97 -4.41 -21.16 1.74
CA LEU A 97 -5.56 -20.88 0.88
C LEU A 97 -6.78 -21.53 1.51
N ASP A 98 -7.87 -20.79 1.63
CA ASP A 98 -9.17 -21.35 2.00
C ASP A 98 -9.81 -21.99 0.76
N ILE A 99 -10.08 -23.29 0.84
CA ILE A 99 -10.77 -24.05 -0.19
C ILE A 99 -12.01 -24.65 0.48
N ASN A 100 -13.20 -24.17 0.08
CA ASN A 100 -14.49 -24.65 0.59
C ASN A 100 -14.65 -24.59 2.12
N GLY A 101 -14.09 -23.56 2.77
CA GLY A 101 -14.16 -23.37 4.23
C GLY A 101 -13.08 -24.14 5.00
N GLN A 102 -12.15 -24.80 4.30
CA GLN A 102 -10.99 -25.46 4.90
C GLN A 102 -9.70 -24.71 4.55
N GLU A 103 -8.98 -24.28 5.59
CA GLU A 103 -7.66 -23.66 5.43
C GLU A 103 -6.60 -24.71 5.05
N ILE A 104 -6.11 -24.66 3.81
CA ILE A 104 -5.04 -25.52 3.31
C ILE A 104 -3.71 -24.77 3.36
N LYS A 105 -2.68 -25.37 3.97
CA LYS A 105 -1.31 -24.81 4.08
C LYS A 105 -0.27 -25.54 3.23
N ASN A 106 -0.65 -26.67 2.63
CA ASN A 106 0.25 -27.46 1.82
C ASN A 106 0.42 -26.82 0.43
N PRO A 107 1.63 -26.34 0.05
CA PRO A 107 1.83 -25.62 -1.21
C PRO A 107 1.49 -26.45 -2.45
N ARG A 108 1.69 -27.77 -2.40
CA ARG A 108 1.37 -28.66 -3.52
C ARG A 108 -0.13 -28.74 -3.75
N LEU A 109 -0.90 -28.91 -2.68
CA LEU A 109 -2.36 -28.98 -2.77
C LEU A 109 -2.96 -27.64 -3.22
N ILE A 110 -2.38 -26.52 -2.76
CA ILE A 110 -2.76 -25.18 -3.22
C ILE A 110 -2.51 -25.05 -4.73
N ALA A 111 -1.31 -25.44 -5.21
CA ALA A 111 -0.96 -25.36 -6.62
C ALA A 111 -1.86 -26.25 -7.48
N ASP A 112 -2.10 -27.49 -7.05
CA ASP A 112 -2.98 -28.44 -7.76
C ASP A 112 -4.41 -27.88 -7.85
N HIS A 113 -4.97 -27.35 -6.76
CA HIS A 113 -6.29 -26.73 -6.77
C HIS A 113 -6.36 -25.52 -7.70
N LEU A 114 -5.38 -24.62 -7.66
CA LEU A 114 -5.34 -23.46 -8.55
C LEU A 114 -5.24 -23.89 -10.02
N ASN A 115 -4.40 -24.87 -10.32
CA ASN A 115 -4.27 -25.41 -11.67
C ASN A 115 -5.61 -25.97 -12.16
N THR A 116 -6.25 -26.82 -11.37
CA THR A 116 -7.57 -27.38 -11.72
C THR A 116 -8.61 -26.29 -11.90
N PHE A 117 -8.68 -25.33 -10.99
CA PHE A 117 -9.61 -24.21 -11.07
C PHE A 117 -9.42 -23.41 -12.36
N PHE A 118 -8.20 -22.96 -12.67
CA PHE A 118 -7.98 -22.12 -13.85
C PHE A 118 -8.10 -22.88 -15.18
N ILE A 119 -7.92 -24.21 -15.18
CA ILE A 119 -8.19 -25.03 -16.37
C ILE A 119 -9.69 -25.15 -16.60
N ASN A 120 -10.48 -25.37 -15.55
CA ASN A 120 -11.89 -25.73 -15.69
C ASN A 120 -12.85 -24.54 -15.64
N VAL A 121 -12.43 -23.39 -15.10
CA VAL A 121 -13.33 -22.24 -14.86
C VAL A 121 -14.04 -21.75 -16.12
N ALA A 122 -13.39 -21.82 -17.28
CA ALA A 122 -14.00 -21.41 -18.54
C ALA A 122 -15.17 -22.34 -18.92
N ASP A 123 -14.97 -23.65 -18.84
CA ASP A 123 -15.99 -24.66 -19.15
C ASP A 123 -17.12 -24.66 -18.11
N GLU A 124 -16.78 -24.53 -16.82
CA GLU A 124 -17.74 -24.41 -15.73
C GLU A 124 -18.62 -23.16 -15.89
N THR A 125 -18.02 -22.02 -16.26
CA THR A 125 -18.76 -20.76 -16.52
C THR A 125 -19.67 -20.89 -17.73
N LEU A 126 -19.22 -21.54 -18.80
CA LEU A 126 -20.03 -21.78 -19.99
C LEU A 126 -21.22 -22.70 -19.70
N GLN A 127 -21.02 -23.78 -18.92
CA GLN A 127 -22.10 -24.69 -18.54
C GLN A 127 -23.15 -24.02 -17.63
N LEU A 128 -22.72 -23.17 -16.70
CA LEU A 128 -23.62 -22.37 -15.87
C LEU A 128 -24.42 -21.35 -16.70
N SER A 129 -23.80 -20.74 -17.71
CA SER A 129 -24.46 -19.77 -18.59
C SER A 129 -25.37 -20.42 -19.65
N GLY A 130 -25.02 -21.61 -20.13
CA GLY A 130 -25.79 -22.37 -21.13
C GLY A 130 -27.11 -22.96 -20.59
N GLN A 131 -27.30 -23.01 -19.27
CA GLN A 131 -28.58 -23.39 -18.66
C GLN A 131 -29.58 -22.22 -18.59
N LEU A 132 -29.17 -20.98 -18.90
CA LEU A 132 -30.03 -19.81 -18.73
C LEU A 132 -30.69 -19.25 -20.00
N ASP A 133 -30.39 -19.70 -21.22
CA ASP A 133 -31.02 -19.08 -22.40
C ASP A 133 -31.28 -20.05 -23.58
N GLU A 134 -32.50 -20.61 -23.62
CA GLU A 134 -33.29 -20.67 -24.88
C GLU A 134 -34.09 -19.37 -25.05
N GLN A 135 -33.44 -18.22 -24.87
CA GLN A 135 -33.95 -16.97 -25.43
C GLN A 135 -32.88 -16.39 -26.35
N LYS A 136 -33.08 -16.59 -27.65
CA LYS A 136 -32.44 -15.75 -28.68
C LYS A 136 -32.88 -14.30 -28.43
N ILE A 137 -32.12 -13.57 -27.62
CA ILE A 137 -32.18 -12.12 -27.61
C ILE A 137 -31.50 -11.68 -28.91
N LEU A 138 -32.31 -11.39 -29.94
CA LEU A 138 -31.81 -10.63 -31.07
C LEU A 138 -31.30 -9.28 -30.52
N PRO A 139 -30.12 -8.80 -30.96
CA PRO A 139 -29.59 -7.54 -30.47
C PRO A 139 -30.59 -6.44 -30.82
N ALA A 140 -31.00 -5.67 -29.79
CA ALA A 140 -31.86 -4.52 -29.98
C ALA A 140 -31.21 -3.55 -30.98
N GLU A 141 -31.94 -3.21 -32.05
CA GLU A 141 -31.49 -2.21 -33.01
C GLU A 141 -31.24 -0.88 -32.28
N ASN A 142 -29.98 -0.48 -32.24
CA ASN A 142 -29.58 0.77 -31.61
C ASN A 142 -29.82 1.91 -32.59
N LEU A 143 -31.01 2.51 -32.53
CA LEU A 143 -31.49 3.58 -33.43
C LEU A 143 -30.70 4.91 -33.32
N ASN A 144 -29.68 4.98 -32.46
CA ASN A 144 -28.88 6.18 -32.21
C ASN A 144 -27.47 6.15 -32.85
N ILE A 145 -27.22 5.24 -33.78
CA ILE A 145 -25.97 5.26 -34.55
C ILE A 145 -26.15 6.22 -35.74
N PRO A 146 -25.45 7.37 -35.79
CA PRO A 146 -25.51 8.24 -36.96
C PRO A 146 -24.94 7.51 -38.18
N THR A 147 -25.70 7.52 -39.26
CA THR A 147 -25.34 6.93 -40.56
C THR A 147 -24.13 7.66 -41.14
N LEU A 148 -23.07 6.91 -41.47
CA LEU A 148 -21.96 7.43 -42.26
C LEU A 148 -22.47 7.66 -43.69
N ILE A 149 -22.55 8.94 -44.08
CA ILE A 149 -22.71 9.33 -45.48
C ILE A 149 -21.32 9.20 -46.12
N LEU A 150 -21.22 8.31 -47.11
CA LEU A 150 -20.06 8.18 -48.00
C LEU A 150 -20.17 9.18 -49.14
#